data_AF-X1MAC9-F1
#
_entry.id   AF-X1MAC9-F1
#
_cell.length_a   1.000
_cell.length_b   1.000
_cell.length_c   1.000
_cell.angle_alpha   90.00
_cell.angle_beta   90.00
_cell.angle_gamma   90.00
#
_symmetry.space_group_name_H-M   'P 1'
#
loop_
_entity.id
_entity.type
_entity.pdbx_description
1 polymer ?
#
loop_
_entity_poly.entity_id
_entity_poly.type
_entity_poly.pdbx_seq_one_letter_code
_entity_poly.pdbx_strand_id
1 'polypeptide(L)'
;MVTVDCGISAAPEVARAQQMGLDIVITDHHTVPPQIPPAIAVVNPKRADSSYPFPELAGVGVAFKLLQALFHYLGKDNDMADLLDLVALGTVADMVSLLGENRYLVKRGIEMLHTTKRPGLRELARCAGVSLNGIDSEIISWVIAPRLNAAGRLDHAGIGYNLLSTSSSEEA
;
A
#
# COMPACT_ATOMS: atom_id res chain seq x y z
N MET A 1 7.16 4.65 -15.60
CA MET A 1 7.37 4.18 -14.21
C MET A 1 6.26 4.75 -13.34
N VAL A 2 5.69 3.93 -12.44
CA VAL A 2 4.71 4.38 -11.45
C VAL A 2 5.35 4.20 -10.07
N THR A 3 5.43 5.26 -9.28
CA THR A 3 5.88 5.15 -7.89
C THR A 3 4.70 4.83 -6.99
N VAL A 4 4.97 4.14 -5.89
CA VAL A 4 4.00 3.85 -4.82
C VAL A 4 4.61 4.28 -3.50
N ASP A 5 3.83 5.01 -2.70
CA ASP A 5 4.21 5.47 -1.37
C ASP A 5 5.50 6.32 -1.31
N CYS A 6 5.87 6.92 -2.44
CA CYS A 6 7.04 7.77 -2.54
C CYS A 6 7.02 8.63 -3.80
N GLY A 7 7.95 9.59 -3.85
CA GLY A 7 8.26 10.37 -5.03
C GLY A 7 7.82 11.82 -4.94
N ILE A 8 6.90 12.21 -4.06
CA ILE A 8 6.40 13.60 -3.99
C ILE A 8 7.48 14.63 -3.65
N SER A 9 8.57 14.21 -3.02
CA SER A 9 9.73 15.04 -2.69
C SER A 9 10.94 14.84 -3.62
N ALA A 10 10.84 13.97 -4.62
CA ALA A 10 11.96 13.52 -5.46
C ALA A 10 12.11 14.34 -6.75
N ALA A 11 11.99 15.67 -6.66
CA ALA A 11 12.00 16.53 -7.85
C ALA A 11 13.27 16.39 -8.72
N PRO A 12 14.50 16.34 -8.17
CA PRO A 12 15.71 16.12 -8.95
C PRO A 12 15.74 14.77 -9.66
N GLU A 13 15.33 13.70 -9.00
CA GLU A 13 15.32 12.33 -9.53
C GLU A 13 14.31 12.19 -10.66
N VAL A 14 13.12 12.76 -10.49
CA VAL A 14 12.05 12.76 -11.50
C VAL A 14 12.47 13.56 -12.73
N ALA A 15 13.08 14.74 -12.54
CA ALA A 15 13.60 15.55 -13.64
C ALA A 15 14.68 14.81 -14.43
N ARG A 16 15.60 14.13 -13.74
CA ARG A 16 16.63 13.32 -14.39
C ARG A 16 16.03 12.15 -15.15
N ALA A 17 15.05 11.46 -14.59
CA ALA A 17 14.38 10.34 -15.25
C ALA A 17 13.67 10.78 -16.55
N GLN A 18 13.03 11.96 -16.54
CA GLN A 18 12.43 12.53 -17.75
C GLN A 18 13.46 12.90 -18.82
N GLN A 19 14.61 13.45 -18.44
CA GLN A 19 15.71 13.70 -19.39
C GLN A 19 16.22 12.41 -20.06
N MET A 20 16.04 11.27 -19.40
CA MET A 20 16.34 9.94 -19.93
C MET A 20 15.18 9.33 -20.74
N GLY A 21 14.08 10.07 -20.96
CA GLY A 21 12.92 9.63 -21.72
C GLY A 21 11.93 8.75 -20.93
N LEU A 22 11.97 8.77 -19.60
CA LEU A 22 11.03 8.00 -18.77
C LEU A 22 9.80 8.83 -18.39
N ASP A 23 8.61 8.30 -18.69
CA ASP A 23 7.35 8.81 -18.15
C ASP A 23 7.21 8.41 -16.68
N ILE A 24 7.03 9.40 -15.80
CA ILE A 24 6.90 9.18 -14.35
C ILE A 24 5.49 9.54 -13.88
N VAL A 25 4.79 8.57 -13.29
CA VAL A 25 3.55 8.79 -12.51
C VAL A 25 3.89 8.61 -11.03
N ILE A 26 3.56 9.60 -10.22
CA ILE A 26 3.78 9.55 -8.77
C ILE A 26 2.48 9.16 -8.07
N THR A 27 2.50 8.16 -7.20
CA THR A 27 1.41 7.92 -6.23
C THR A 27 1.99 7.96 -4.82
N ASP A 28 1.50 8.89 -4.01
CA ASP A 28 2.09 9.22 -2.71
C ASP A 28 1.02 9.84 -1.80
N HIS A 29 1.31 9.91 -0.51
CA HIS A 29 0.46 10.47 0.54
C HIS A 29 1.21 11.35 1.55
N HIS A 30 2.54 11.45 1.40
CA HIS A 30 3.37 12.33 2.21
C HIS A 30 3.03 13.81 2.00
N THR A 31 3.53 14.66 2.90
CA THR A 31 3.38 16.12 2.81
C THR A 31 3.93 16.65 1.49
N VAL A 32 3.11 17.43 0.79
CA VAL A 32 3.49 18.00 -0.51
C VAL A 32 4.44 19.20 -0.30
N PRO A 33 5.66 19.17 -0.85
CA PRO A 33 6.57 20.31 -0.79
C PRO A 33 6.09 21.46 -1.70
N PRO A 34 6.63 22.68 -1.54
CA PRO A 34 6.24 23.82 -2.38
C PRO A 34 6.47 23.59 -3.88
N GLN A 35 7.49 22.81 -4.23
CA GLN A 35 7.80 22.42 -5.60
C GLN A 35 7.42 20.96 -5.83
N ILE A 36 6.36 20.73 -6.61
CA ILE A 36 5.96 19.39 -7.03
C ILE A 36 6.95 18.89 -8.11
N PRO A 37 7.39 17.63 -8.06
CA PRO A 37 8.23 17.02 -9.09
C PRO A 37 7.61 17.14 -10.49
N PRO A 38 8.43 17.29 -11.54
CA PRO A 38 7.92 17.40 -12.91
C PRO A 38 7.48 16.04 -13.46
N ALA A 39 6.57 15.33 -12.79
CA ALA A 39 6.04 14.05 -13.24
C ALA A 39 4.90 14.27 -14.27
N ILE A 40 4.62 13.27 -15.11
CA ILE A 40 3.49 13.35 -16.06
C ILE A 40 2.14 13.35 -15.31
N ALA A 41 2.10 12.77 -14.12
CA ALA A 41 0.98 12.81 -13.21
C ALA A 41 1.44 12.62 -11.77
N VAL A 42 0.73 13.26 -10.84
CA VAL A 42 0.98 13.14 -9.39
C VAL A 42 -0.36 12.89 -8.69
N VAL A 43 -0.52 11.71 -8.10
CA VAL A 43 -1.70 11.32 -7.32
C VAL A 43 -1.31 11.41 -5.85
N ASN A 44 -1.71 12.50 -5.20
CA ASN A 44 -1.55 12.67 -3.75
C ASN A 44 -2.75 13.47 -3.21
N PRO A 45 -3.50 12.93 -2.24
CA PRO A 45 -4.74 13.55 -1.76
C PRO A 45 -4.49 14.84 -0.96
N LYS A 46 -3.25 15.11 -0.53
CA LYS A 46 -2.83 16.32 0.20
C LYS A 46 -2.38 17.46 -0.71
N ARG A 47 -2.45 17.30 -2.04
CA ARG A 47 -2.17 18.42 -2.97
C ARG A 47 -3.16 19.56 -2.72
N ALA A 48 -2.68 20.80 -2.86
CA ALA A 48 -3.51 21.99 -2.67
C ALA A 48 -4.69 22.08 -3.67
N ASP A 49 -4.56 21.47 -4.84
CA ASP A 49 -5.58 21.40 -5.88
C ASP A 49 -6.37 20.07 -5.87
N SER A 50 -6.18 19.23 -4.86
CA SER A 50 -6.94 18.00 -4.67
C SER A 50 -8.36 18.31 -4.19
N SER A 51 -9.37 17.78 -4.88
CA SER A 51 -10.77 17.77 -4.42
C SER A 51 -11.14 16.47 -3.68
N TYR A 52 -10.17 15.60 -3.40
CA TYR A 52 -10.42 14.32 -2.77
C TYR A 52 -10.88 14.52 -1.30
N PRO A 53 -11.99 13.92 -0.86
CA PRO A 53 -12.63 14.27 0.40
C PRO A 53 -11.88 13.80 1.65
N PHE A 54 -10.90 12.90 1.50
CA PHE A 54 -10.16 12.33 2.61
C PHE A 54 -8.64 12.44 2.38
N PRO A 55 -7.96 13.45 2.94
CA PRO A 55 -6.54 13.72 2.67
C PRO A 55 -5.58 12.75 3.35
N GLU A 56 -6.06 11.96 4.32
CA GLU A 56 -5.22 11.13 5.19
C GLU A 56 -5.08 9.67 4.73
N LEU A 57 -5.35 9.35 3.45
CA LEU A 57 -5.11 7.99 2.94
C LEU A 57 -3.66 7.56 3.20
N ALA A 58 -3.47 6.29 3.57
CA ALA A 58 -2.15 5.65 3.51
C ALA A 58 -1.65 5.54 2.06
N GLY A 59 -0.34 5.38 1.86
CA GLY A 59 0.23 5.16 0.52
C GLY A 59 -0.42 3.98 -0.22
N VAL A 60 -0.65 2.86 0.48
CA VAL A 60 -1.38 1.70 -0.07
C VAL A 60 -2.83 2.03 -0.44
N GLY A 61 -3.47 2.95 0.29
CA GLY A 61 -4.81 3.44 -0.01
C GLY A 61 -4.84 4.25 -1.30
N VAL A 62 -3.85 5.11 -1.52
CA VAL A 62 -3.69 5.86 -2.79
C VAL A 62 -3.46 4.91 -3.97
N ALA A 63 -2.60 3.90 -3.80
CA ALA A 63 -2.37 2.87 -4.83
C ALA A 63 -3.65 2.07 -5.13
N PHE A 64 -4.41 1.69 -4.10
CA PHE A 64 -5.69 1.02 -4.26
C PHE A 64 -6.69 1.87 -5.04
N LYS A 65 -6.77 3.18 -4.76
CA LYS A 65 -7.64 4.10 -5.51
C LYS A 65 -7.25 4.25 -6.96
N LEU A 66 -5.95 4.29 -7.26
CA LEU A 66 -5.49 4.28 -8.64
C LEU A 66 -5.95 3.01 -9.37
N LEU A 67 -5.83 1.84 -8.73
CA LEU A 67 -6.31 0.58 -9.31
C LEU A 67 -7.82 0.58 -9.52
N GLN A 68 -8.60 1.09 -8.57
CA GLN A 68 -10.06 1.24 -8.72
C GLN A 68 -10.40 2.11 -9.94
N ALA A 69 -9.76 3.26 -10.09
CA ALA A 69 -9.98 4.16 -11.22
C ALA A 69 -9.59 3.53 -12.55
N LEU A 70 -8.45 2.81 -12.61
CA LEU A 70 -8.00 2.10 -13.80
C LEU A 70 -8.98 1.00 -14.21
N PHE A 71 -9.47 0.21 -13.26
CA PHE A 71 -10.39 -0.89 -13.53
C PHE A 71 -11.73 -0.40 -14.02
N HIS A 72 -12.25 0.66 -13.39
CA HIS A 72 -13.45 1.34 -13.85
C HIS A 72 -13.30 1.86 -15.28
N TYR A 73 -12.19 2.52 -15.60
CA TYR A 73 -11.90 3.01 -16.95
C TYR A 73 -11.86 1.89 -18.00
N LEU A 74 -11.35 0.71 -17.62
CA LEU A 74 -11.28 -0.46 -18.50
C LEU A 74 -12.62 -1.24 -18.59
N GLY A 75 -13.67 -0.80 -17.89
CA GLY A 75 -14.95 -1.53 -17.80
C GLY A 75 -14.81 -2.88 -17.07
N LYS A 76 -13.78 -3.02 -16.22
CA LYS A 76 -13.49 -4.22 -15.43
C LYS A 76 -13.80 -3.96 -13.97
N ASP A 77 -15.06 -3.64 -13.66
CA ASP A 77 -15.55 -3.54 -12.28
C ASP A 77 -15.57 -4.94 -11.64
N ASN A 78 -14.38 -5.51 -11.44
CA ASN A 78 -14.16 -6.79 -10.79
C ASN A 78 -14.13 -6.59 -9.27
N ASP A 79 -14.35 -7.69 -8.56
CA ASP A 79 -14.22 -7.71 -7.12
C ASP A 79 -12.75 -7.51 -6.71
N MET A 80 -12.44 -6.32 -6.22
CA MET A 80 -11.13 -5.95 -5.67
C MET A 80 -10.98 -6.34 -4.20
N ALA A 81 -11.94 -7.11 -3.65
CA ALA A 81 -11.91 -7.53 -2.25
C ALA A 81 -10.65 -8.31 -1.89
N ASP A 82 -10.10 -9.12 -2.81
CA ASP A 82 -8.89 -9.92 -2.60
C ASP A 82 -7.60 -9.08 -2.41
N LEU A 83 -7.67 -7.77 -2.64
CA LEU A 83 -6.57 -6.83 -2.35
C LEU A 83 -6.72 -6.13 -1.01
N LEU A 84 -7.91 -6.18 -0.39
CA LEU A 84 -8.18 -5.42 0.82
C LEU A 84 -7.36 -5.91 2.01
N ASP A 85 -6.93 -7.17 2.04
CA ASP A 85 -6.01 -7.67 3.07
C ASP A 85 -4.67 -6.91 3.05
N LEU A 86 -4.08 -6.70 1.87
CA LEU A 86 -2.88 -5.87 1.69
C LEU A 86 -3.15 -4.39 2.02
N VAL A 87 -4.32 -3.86 1.65
CA VAL A 87 -4.69 -2.48 1.97
C VAL A 87 -4.77 -2.27 3.48
N ALA A 88 -5.40 -3.20 4.22
CA ALA A 88 -5.44 -3.12 5.67
C ALA A 88 -4.05 -3.21 6.30
N LEU A 89 -3.23 -4.18 5.86
CA LEU A 89 -1.87 -4.34 6.36
C LEU A 89 -1.03 -3.09 6.15
N GLY A 90 -0.99 -2.55 4.92
CA GLY A 90 -0.22 -1.34 4.63
C GLY A 90 -0.75 -0.12 5.38
N THR A 91 -2.08 0.07 5.46
CA THR A 91 -2.67 1.22 6.15
C THR A 91 -2.34 1.22 7.65
N VAL A 92 -2.42 0.06 8.30
CA VAL A 92 -2.09 -0.04 9.73
C VAL A 92 -0.57 0.06 9.94
N ALA A 93 0.24 -0.53 9.07
CA ALA A 93 1.71 -0.46 9.15
C ALA A 93 2.25 0.97 9.01
N ASP A 94 1.55 1.80 8.22
CA ASP A 94 1.86 3.20 7.96
C ASP A 94 1.44 4.14 9.12
N MET A 95 0.77 3.59 10.15
CA MET A 95 0.33 4.29 11.36
C MET A 95 -0.43 5.60 11.09
N VAL A 96 -1.12 5.68 9.95
CA VAL A 96 -2.03 6.80 9.64
C VAL A 96 -3.31 6.71 10.47
N SER A 97 -4.05 7.81 10.52
CA SER A 97 -5.31 7.88 11.26
C SER A 97 -6.34 6.88 10.73
N LEU A 98 -6.86 6.01 11.61
CA LEU A 98 -7.96 5.08 11.32
C LEU A 98 -9.33 5.78 11.45
N LEU A 99 -9.49 6.85 10.69
CA LEU A 99 -10.73 7.60 10.51
C LEU A 99 -11.19 7.52 9.05
N GLY A 100 -12.43 7.95 8.79
CA GLY A 100 -12.98 8.08 7.45
C GLY A 100 -12.74 6.83 6.58
N GLU A 101 -12.08 7.03 5.45
CA GLU A 101 -11.87 5.97 4.46
C GLU A 101 -10.86 4.92 4.92
N ASN A 102 -9.78 5.31 5.60
CA ASN A 102 -8.83 4.34 6.17
C ASN A 102 -9.54 3.37 7.13
N ARG A 103 -10.43 3.88 7.99
CA ARG A 103 -11.22 3.04 8.91
C ARG A 103 -12.05 2.00 8.16
N TYR A 104 -12.72 2.43 7.10
CA TYR A 104 -13.55 1.54 6.28
C TYR A 104 -12.70 0.46 5.60
N LEU A 105 -11.61 0.86 4.93
CA LEU A 105 -10.71 -0.06 4.22
C LEU A 105 -10.06 -1.05 5.18
N VAL A 106 -9.56 -0.59 6.33
CA VAL A 106 -8.97 -1.47 7.35
C VAL A 106 -9.98 -2.46 7.90
N LYS A 107 -11.21 -2.01 8.20
CA LYS A 107 -12.26 -2.93 8.67
C LYS A 107 -12.53 -4.05 7.66
N ARG A 108 -12.78 -3.70 6.40
CA ARG A 108 -13.07 -4.67 5.33
C ARG A 108 -11.86 -5.55 5.01
N GLY A 109 -10.66 -4.98 5.09
CA GLY A 109 -9.42 -5.72 4.85
C GLY A 109 -9.06 -6.68 5.97
N ILE A 110 -9.36 -6.37 7.23
CA ILE A 110 -9.23 -7.32 8.35
C ILE A 110 -10.21 -8.49 8.15
N GLU A 111 -11.46 -8.22 7.78
CA GLU A 111 -12.44 -9.27 7.45
C GLU A 111 -11.91 -10.18 6.32
N MET A 112 -11.27 -9.60 5.30
CA MET A 112 -10.62 -10.38 4.23
C MET A 112 -9.40 -11.17 4.73
N LEU A 113 -8.58 -10.56 5.59
CA LEU A 113 -7.36 -11.14 6.15
C LEU A 113 -7.66 -12.41 6.96
N HIS A 114 -8.78 -12.45 7.69
CA HIS A 114 -9.24 -13.65 8.42
C HIS A 114 -9.41 -14.86 7.50
N THR A 115 -9.79 -14.62 6.24
CA THR A 115 -10.00 -15.65 5.22
C THR A 115 -8.97 -15.61 4.09
N THR A 116 -7.82 -14.95 4.29
CA THR A 116 -6.84 -14.75 3.21
C THR A 116 -6.36 -16.08 2.63
N LYS A 117 -6.22 -16.10 1.31
CA LYS A 117 -5.67 -17.21 0.54
C LYS A 117 -4.18 -17.05 0.26
N ARG A 118 -3.57 -15.91 0.64
CA ARG A 118 -2.15 -15.62 0.40
C ARG A 118 -1.28 -16.53 1.27
N PRO A 119 -0.49 -17.45 0.68
CA PRO A 119 0.35 -18.37 1.45
C PRO A 119 1.25 -17.65 2.45
N GLY A 120 1.94 -16.58 2.02
CA GLY A 120 2.84 -15.84 2.88
C GLY A 120 2.19 -15.17 4.09
N LEU A 121 0.95 -14.69 3.99
CA LEU A 121 0.24 -14.16 5.16
C LEU A 121 -0.17 -15.25 6.14
N ARG A 122 -0.54 -16.42 5.64
CA ARG A 122 -0.91 -17.58 6.46
C ARG A 122 0.30 -18.11 7.21
N GLU A 123 1.43 -18.26 6.52
CA GLU A 123 2.69 -18.70 7.14
C GLU A 123 3.25 -17.65 8.11
N LEU A 124 3.16 -16.35 7.77
CA LEU A 124 3.56 -15.28 8.68
C LEU A 124 2.74 -15.30 9.98
N ALA A 125 1.43 -15.47 9.89
CA ALA A 125 0.56 -15.60 11.07
C ALA A 125 0.89 -16.87 11.89
N ARG A 126 1.11 -18.01 11.21
CA ARG A 126 1.51 -19.27 11.86
C ARG A 126 2.82 -19.12 12.62
N CYS A 127 3.85 -18.57 11.98
CA CYS A 127 5.16 -18.32 12.60
C CYS A 127 5.10 -17.29 13.73
N ALA A 128 4.15 -16.35 13.66
CA ALA A 128 3.89 -15.40 14.73
C ALA A 128 3.08 -15.99 15.90
N GLY A 129 2.54 -17.21 15.77
CA GLY A 129 1.67 -17.82 16.78
C GLY A 129 0.29 -17.15 16.88
N VAL A 130 -0.16 -16.52 15.80
CA VAL A 130 -1.41 -15.75 15.75
C VAL A 130 -2.45 -16.50 14.91
N SER A 131 -3.67 -16.61 15.44
CA SER A 131 -4.81 -17.11 14.66
C SER A 131 -5.28 -16.05 13.67
N LEU A 132 -5.48 -16.41 12.40
CA LEU A 132 -5.99 -15.49 11.37
C LEU A 132 -7.30 -14.81 11.81
N ASN A 133 -8.26 -15.57 12.35
CA ASN A 133 -9.54 -15.04 12.85
C ASN A 133 -9.40 -14.13 14.08
N GLY A 134 -8.24 -14.15 14.73
CA GLY A 134 -7.93 -13.30 15.87
C GLY A 134 -7.21 -12.01 15.46
N ILE A 135 -6.85 -11.82 14.19
CA ILE A 135 -6.11 -10.64 13.76
C ILE A 135 -7.00 -9.40 13.83
N ASP A 136 -6.53 -8.37 14.53
CA ASP A 136 -7.08 -7.03 14.55
C ASP A 136 -5.98 -6.00 14.20
N SER A 137 -6.31 -4.71 14.29
CA SER A 137 -5.34 -3.64 14.01
C SER A 137 -4.15 -3.63 14.99
N GLU A 138 -4.34 -4.07 16.24
CA GLU A 138 -3.26 -4.10 17.23
C GLU A 138 -2.25 -5.20 16.88
N ILE A 139 -2.74 -6.40 16.56
CA ILE A 139 -1.90 -7.50 16.09
C ILE A 139 -1.19 -7.16 14.79
N ILE A 140 -1.87 -6.49 13.86
CA ILE A 140 -1.21 -6.00 12.64
C ILE A 140 -0.06 -5.05 13.02
N SER A 141 -0.31 -4.07 13.86
CA SER A 141 0.67 -3.03 14.24
C SER A 141 1.88 -3.59 14.99
N TRP A 142 1.67 -4.52 15.93
CA TRP A 142 2.72 -4.98 16.85
C TRP A 142 3.36 -6.31 16.48
N VAL A 143 2.68 -7.14 15.68
CA VAL A 143 3.12 -8.51 15.40
C VAL A 143 3.45 -8.70 13.93
N ILE A 144 2.52 -8.37 13.03
CA ILE A 144 2.64 -8.66 11.60
C ILE A 144 3.51 -7.63 10.89
N ALA A 145 3.19 -6.33 10.99
CA ALA A 145 3.91 -5.26 10.32
C ALA A 145 5.39 -5.19 10.72
N PRO A 146 5.79 -5.35 12.01
CA PRO A 146 7.20 -5.36 12.37
C PRO A 146 8.01 -6.48 11.72
N ARG A 147 7.41 -7.66 11.49
CA ARG A 147 8.06 -8.79 10.81
C ARG A 147 8.27 -8.51 9.33
N LEU A 148 7.27 -7.94 8.66
CA LEU A 148 7.40 -7.50 7.25
C LEU A 148 8.48 -6.41 7.12
N ASN A 149 8.47 -5.42 8.01
CA ASN A 149 9.42 -4.31 7.99
C ASN A 149 10.84 -4.71 8.42
N ALA A 150 10.99 -5.76 9.24
CA ALA A 150 12.30 -6.27 9.64
C ALA A 150 13.09 -6.80 8.45
N ALA A 151 12.41 -7.45 7.49
CA ALA A 151 13.05 -7.98 6.28
C ALA A 151 13.74 -6.88 5.45
N GLY A 152 13.09 -5.71 5.34
CA GLY A 152 13.68 -4.54 4.66
C GLY A 152 14.83 -3.87 5.41
N ARG A 153 14.94 -4.05 6.74
CA ARG A 153 15.99 -3.46 7.57
C ARG A 153 17.22 -4.34 7.74
N LEU A 154 17.07 -5.66 7.65
CA LEU A 154 18.11 -6.63 7.98
C LEU A 154 18.81 -7.21 6.75
N ASP A 155 18.16 -7.21 5.59
CA ASP A 155 18.73 -7.83 4.38
C ASP A 155 18.26 -7.12 3.11
N HIS A 156 17.17 -7.57 2.49
CA HIS A 156 16.59 -7.00 1.28
C HIS A 156 15.08 -6.84 1.40
N ALA A 157 14.56 -5.64 1.13
CA ALA A 157 13.13 -5.35 1.12
C ALA A 157 12.32 -6.26 0.18
N GLY A 158 12.99 -6.88 -0.81
CA GLY A 158 12.42 -7.90 -1.69
C GLY A 158 11.84 -9.11 -0.95
N ILE A 159 12.34 -9.47 0.24
CA ILE A 159 11.83 -10.61 1.02
C ILE A 159 10.37 -10.40 1.43
N GLY A 160 10.03 -9.22 1.95
CA GLY A 160 8.65 -8.89 2.32
C GLY A 160 7.72 -8.89 1.11
N TYR A 161 8.18 -8.34 -0.01
CA TYR A 161 7.43 -8.37 -1.27
C TYR A 161 7.20 -9.82 -1.77
N ASN A 162 8.26 -10.65 -1.79
CA ASN A 162 8.18 -12.04 -2.24
C ASN A 162 7.20 -12.84 -1.37
N LEU A 163 7.26 -12.67 -0.05
CA LEU A 163 6.32 -13.29 0.89
C LEU A 163 4.86 -12.90 0.58
N LEU A 164 4.59 -11.62 0.31
CA LEU A 164 3.22 -11.14 0.06
C LEU A 164 2.70 -11.49 -1.35
N SER A 165 3.60 -11.78 -2.29
CA SER A 165 3.28 -12.02 -3.71
C SER A 165 3.39 -13.48 -4.14
N THR A 166 4.03 -14.34 -3.35
CA THR A 166 4.19 -15.77 -3.67
C THR A 166 2.85 -16.50 -3.70
N SER A 167 2.75 -17.47 -4.61
CA SER A 167 1.68 -18.46 -4.66
C SER A 167 2.12 -19.86 -4.18
N SER A 168 3.36 -20.00 -3.69
CA SER A 168 3.94 -21.26 -3.24
C SER A 168 3.97 -21.31 -1.71
N SER A 169 3.34 -22.34 -1.13
CA SER A 169 3.44 -22.60 0.32
C SER A 169 4.81 -23.09 0.76
N GLU A 170 5.66 -23.55 -0.17
CA GLU A 170 7.04 -23.96 0.14
C GLU A 170 8.00 -22.76 0.17
N GLU A 171 7.73 -21.74 -0.64
CA GLU A 171 8.50 -20.49 -0.63
C GLU A 171 8.11 -19.58 0.55
N ALA A 172 6.82 -19.60 0.92
CA ALA A 172 6.24 -18.84 2.02
C ALA A 172 6.74 -19.29 3.41
#